data_AF-A0A3R7XIE0-F1
#
_entry.id   AF-A0A3R7XIE0-F1
#
_cell.length_a   1.000
_cell.length_b   1.000
_cell.length_c   1.000
_cell.angle_alpha   90.00
_cell.angle_beta   90.00
_cell.angle_gamma   90.00
#
_symmetry.space_group_name_H-M   'P 1'
#
loop_
_entity.id
_entity.type
_entity.pdbx_description
1 polymer ?
#
loop_
_entity_poly.entity_id
_entity_poly.type
_entity_poly.pdbx_seq_one_letter_code
_entity_poly.pdbx_strand_id
1 'polypeptide(L)'
;DGVVYIQYPREGLWTMAFISGRSKNNEDIPYFHLFVPTTPNPTSGFFLMIPQADTISTGMTVEEGLKTIISGGLLAPSKNPLP
;
A
#
# COMPACT_ATOMS: atom_id res chain seq x y z
N ASP A 1 6.03 -7.78 7.36
CA ASP A 1 5.08 -7.62 6.24
C ASP A 1 4.11 -6.52 6.60
N GLY A 2 3.89 -5.56 5.70
CA GLY A 2 3.53 -4.21 6.12
C GLY A 2 2.68 -3.47 5.12
N VAL A 3 2.35 -2.25 5.52
CA VAL A 3 1.58 -1.29 4.75
C VAL A 3 2.57 -0.40 4.00
N VAL A 4 2.30 -0.14 2.73
CA VAL A 4 3.12 0.73 1.88
C VAL A 4 2.26 1.79 1.19
N TYR A 5 2.91 2.89 0.82
CA TYR A 5 2.38 3.85 -0.15
C TYR A 5 2.95 3.56 -1.54
N ILE A 6 2.09 3.69 -2.54
CA ILE A 6 2.42 3.55 -3.96
C ILE A 6 1.84 4.73 -4.74
N GLN A 7 2.43 5.08 -5.87
CA GLN A 7 1.85 6.06 -6.78
C GLN A 7 0.88 5.35 -7.74
N TYR A 8 -0.43 5.49 -7.47
CA TYR A 8 -1.48 4.82 -8.25
C TYR A 8 -2.80 5.60 -8.13
N PRO A 9 -3.59 5.73 -9.22
CA PRO A 9 -3.29 5.28 -10.59
C PRO A 9 -2.38 6.22 -11.40
N ARG A 10 -1.84 7.29 -10.80
CA ARG A 10 -0.92 8.21 -11.48
C ARG A 10 0.22 8.65 -10.58
N GLU A 11 1.30 9.14 -11.19
CA GLU A 11 2.37 9.81 -10.48
C GLU A 11 1.87 11.05 -9.71
N GLY A 12 2.41 11.30 -8.53
CA GLY A 12 2.00 12.33 -7.57
C GLY A 12 0.69 12.03 -6.83
N LEU A 13 0.07 10.86 -7.03
CA LEU A 13 -1.12 10.44 -6.30
C LEU A 13 -0.84 9.17 -5.51
N TRP A 14 -0.86 9.28 -4.19
CA TRP A 14 -0.43 8.23 -3.29
C TRP A 14 -1.61 7.38 -2.79
N THR A 15 -1.45 6.07 -2.86
CA THR A 15 -2.41 5.07 -2.43
C THR A 15 -1.78 4.15 -1.39
N MET A 16 -2.50 3.90 -0.30
CA MET A 16 -2.10 2.91 0.72
C MET A 16 -2.45 1.50 0.25
N ALA A 17 -1.50 0.56 0.40
CA ALA A 17 -1.65 -0.82 0.01
C ALA A 17 -1.04 -1.78 1.04
N PHE A 18 -1.49 -3.03 1.04
CA PHE A 18 -1.05 -4.06 1.97
C PHE A 18 -0.22 -5.10 1.25
N ILE A 19 0.98 -5.39 1.75
CA ILE A 19 1.83 -6.45 1.22
C ILE A 19 1.20 -7.81 1.54
N SER A 20 0.75 -8.51 0.51
CA SER A 20 0.19 -9.87 0.60
C SER A 20 1.19 -10.96 0.19
N GLY A 21 2.29 -10.58 -0.46
CA GLY A 21 3.27 -11.53 -0.97
C GLY A 21 4.50 -10.85 -1.59
N ARG A 22 5.44 -11.67 -2.03
CA ARG A 22 6.68 -11.27 -2.68
C ARG A 22 7.03 -12.25 -3.79
N SER A 23 7.62 -11.74 -4.85
CA SER A 23 8.23 -12.54 -5.90
C SER A 23 9.46 -11.84 -6.46
N LYS A 24 10.13 -12.50 -7.39
CA LYS A 24 11.12 -11.87 -8.27
C LYS A 24 10.70 -12.08 -9.72
N ASN A 25 11.11 -11.19 -10.61
CA ASN A 25 10.97 -11.39 -12.05
C ASN A 25 12.13 -12.25 -12.61
N ASN A 26 12.19 -12.41 -13.94
CA ASN A 26 13.24 -13.19 -14.61
C ASN A 26 14.65 -12.57 -14.49
N GLU A 27 14.75 -11.31 -14.08
CA GLU A 27 16.00 -10.56 -13.87
C GLU A 27 16.36 -10.47 -12.38
N ASP A 28 15.75 -11.30 -11.53
CA ASP A 28 15.93 -11.31 -10.07
C ASP A 28 15.49 -10.02 -9.35
N ILE A 29 14.81 -9.09 -10.04
CA ILE A 29 14.30 -7.84 -9.45
C ILE A 29 13.17 -8.20 -8.48
N PRO A 30 13.22 -7.72 -7.22
CA PRO A 30 12.21 -8.04 -6.22
C PRO A 30 10.92 -7.24 -6.43
N TYR A 31 9.78 -7.91 -6.31
CA TYR A 31 8.44 -7.35 -6.41
C TYR A 31 7.65 -7.54 -5.12
N PHE A 32 6.75 -6.60 -4.83
CA PHE A 32 5.67 -6.81 -3.87
C PHE A 32 4.40 -7.22 -4.58
N HIS A 33 3.66 -8.13 -3.95
CA HIS A 33 2.25 -8.38 -4.24
C HIS A 33 1.44 -7.54 -3.26
N LEU A 34 0.55 -6.71 -3.79
CA LEU A 34 -0.17 -5.71 -3.03
C LEU A 34 -1.67 -5.91 -3.18
N PHE A 35 -2.38 -5.88 -2.06
CA PHE A 35 -3.82 -5.66 -2.04
C PHE A 35 -4.10 -4.18 -1.80
N VAL A 36 -4.81 -3.55 -2.72
CA VAL A 36 -5.25 -2.15 -2.65
C VAL A 36 -6.75 -2.15 -2.36
N PRO A 37 -7.18 -1.95 -1.09
CA PRO A 37 -8.59 -1.99 -0.76
C PRO A 37 -9.33 -0.71 -1.17
N THR A 38 -10.63 -0.81 -1.31
CA THR A 38 -11.52 0.36 -1.36
C THR A 38 -11.94 0.82 0.03
N THR A 39 -12.06 2.13 0.23
CA THR A 39 -12.57 2.73 1.48
C THR A 39 -14.09 2.95 1.40
N PRO A 40 -14.84 2.82 2.50
CA PRO A 40 -14.43 2.37 3.83
C PRO A 40 -14.46 0.84 3.98
N ASN A 41 -15.04 0.11 3.03
CA ASN A 41 -15.22 -1.33 3.15
C ASN A 41 -14.14 -2.10 2.37
N PRO A 42 -13.11 -2.69 3.03
CA PRO A 42 -11.98 -3.33 2.36
C PRO A 42 -12.29 -4.75 1.86
N THR A 43 -13.55 -5.01 1.46
CA THR A 43 -13.94 -6.32 0.90
C THR A 43 -13.52 -6.46 -0.57
N SER A 44 -13.49 -5.35 -1.31
CA SER A 44 -13.04 -5.28 -2.70
C SER A 44 -11.80 -4.42 -2.84
N GLY A 45 -11.13 -4.54 -3.98
CA GLY A 45 -9.90 -3.84 -4.24
C GLY A 45 -9.21 -4.34 -5.50
N PHE A 46 -7.96 -3.92 -5.66
CA PHE A 46 -7.09 -4.34 -6.74
C PHE A 46 -5.97 -5.23 -6.20
N PHE A 47 -5.55 -6.18 -7.01
CA PHE A 47 -4.30 -6.89 -6.81
C PHE A 47 -3.25 -6.28 -7.75
N LEU A 48 -2.15 -5.79 -7.20
CA LEU A 48 -1.05 -5.22 -7.97
C LEU A 48 0.25 -5.96 -7.68
N MET A 49 1.09 -6.09 -8.70
CA MET A 49 2.47 -6.53 -8.56
C MET A 49 3.39 -5.43 -9.07
N ILE A 50 4.22 -4.87 -8.20
CA ILE A 50 5.11 -3.75 -8.55
C ILE A 50 6.53 -3.98 -7.99
N PRO A 51 7.57 -3.38 -8.60
CA PRO A 51 8.91 -3.37 -8.03
C PRO A 51 8.90 -2.87 -6.59
N GLN A 52 9.67 -3.50 -5.69
CA GLN A 52 9.75 -3.05 -4.30
C GLN A 52 10.30 -1.62 -4.18
N ALA A 53 11.12 -1.21 -5.14
CA ALA A 53 11.69 0.13 -5.23
C ALA A 53 10.65 1.24 -5.44
N ASP A 54 9.47 0.92 -5.96
CA ASP A 54 8.40 1.89 -6.26
C ASP A 54 7.45 2.12 -5.07
N THR A 55 7.89 1.71 -3.87
CA THR A 55 7.08 1.78 -2.66
C THR A 55 7.75 2.60 -1.58
N ILE A 56 6.93 3.28 -0.77
CA ILE A 56 7.37 3.96 0.44
C ILE A 56 6.74 3.25 1.63
N SER A 57 7.55 2.78 2.57
CA SER A 57 7.03 2.20 3.82
C SER A 57 6.22 3.25 4.57
N THR A 58 5.01 2.91 5.01
CA THR A 58 4.20 3.87 5.79
C THR A 58 4.68 4.01 7.23
N GLY A 59 5.45 3.04 7.73
CA GLY A 59 5.77 2.88 9.15
C GLY A 59 4.60 2.36 10.00
N MET A 60 3.43 2.13 9.41
CA MET A 60 2.25 1.62 10.10
C MET A 60 2.25 0.10 10.19
N THR A 61 1.66 -0.41 11.27
CA THR A 61 1.19 -1.78 11.35
C THR A 61 0.02 -2.01 10.39
N VAL A 62 -0.25 -3.28 10.06
CA VAL A 62 -1.42 -3.66 9.24
C VAL A 62 -2.73 -3.22 9.91
N GLU A 63 -2.82 -3.30 11.24
CA GLU A 63 -4.00 -2.88 11.99
C GLU A 63 -4.27 -1.37 11.86
N GLU A 64 -3.23 -0.55 12.00
CA GLU A 64 -3.33 0.91 11.82
C GLU A 64 -3.71 1.28 10.39
N GLY A 65 -3.13 0.60 9.40
CA GLY A 65 -3.52 0.76 7.99
C GLY A 65 -4.99 0.41 7.77
N LEU A 66 -5.47 -0.71 8.30
CA LEU A 66 -6.88 -1.11 8.18
C LEU A 66 -7.82 -0.10 8.84
N LYS A 67 -7.51 0.38 10.04
CA LYS A 67 -8.29 1.45 10.71
C LYS A 67 -8.33 2.72 9.87
N THR A 68 -7.21 3.07 9.23
CA THR A 68 -7.14 4.23 8.32
C THR A 68 -8.08 4.04 7.13
N ILE A 69 -8.06 2.89 6.47
CA ILE A 69 -8.94 2.57 5.34
C ILE A 69 -10.42 2.56 5.75
N ILE A 70 -10.75 1.88 6.84
CA ILE A 70 -12.14 1.73 7.30
C ILE A 70 -12.74 3.07 7.72
N SER A 71 -11.93 3.96 8.29
CA SER A 71 -12.35 5.31 8.67
C SER A 71 -12.37 6.30 7.51
N GLY A 72 -12.05 5.90 6.29
CA GLY A 72 -11.94 6.80 5.14
C GLY A 72 -10.82 7.84 5.29
N GLY A 73 -9.77 7.52 6.05
CA GLY A 73 -8.64 8.41 6.32
C GLY A 73 -8.75 9.22 7.61
N LEU A 74 -9.88 9.20 8.32
CA LEU A 74 -10.07 9.98 9.56
C LEU A 74 -9.08 9.59 10.67
N LEU A 75 -8.70 8.31 10.74
CA LEU A 75 -7.75 7.78 11.72
C LEU A 75 -6.31 7.69 11.18
N ALA A 76 -6.02 8.31 10.03
CA ALA A 76 -4.66 8.38 9.51
C ALA A 76 -3.76 9.21 10.44
N PRO A 77 -2.46 8.87 10.56
CA PRO A 77 -1.50 9.73 11.26
C PRO A 77 -1.43 11.14 10.65
N SER A 78 -1.25 12.15 11.49
CA SER A 78 -1.12 13.56 11.06
C SER A 78 0.17 13.85 10.27
N LYS A 79 1.14 12.93 10.32
CA LYS A 79 2.39 12.98 9.56
C LYS A 79 2.56 11.69 8.77
N ASN A 80 2.94 11.82 7.50
CA ASN A 80 3.26 10.70 6.63
C ASN A 80 4.67 10.89 6.03
N PRO A 81 5.31 9.84 5.49
CA PRO A 81 6.65 9.89 4.91
C PRO A 81 6.65 10.21 3.40
N LEU A 82 5.51 10.66 2.85
CA LEU A 82 5.40 10.94 1.41
C LEU A 82 6.22 12.20 1.04
N PRO A 83 6.79 12.26 -0.18
CA PRO A 83 7.44 13.45 -0.72
C PRO A 83 6.49 14.63 -0.90
#